data_AF-A0A8S3YI13-F1
#
_entry.id   AF-A0A8S3YI13-F1
#
_cell.length_a   1.000
_cell.length_b   1.000
_cell.length_c   1.000
_cell.angle_alpha   90.00
_cell.angle_beta   90.00
_cell.angle_gamma   90.00
#
_symmetry.space_group_name_H-M   'P 1'
#
loop_
_entity.id
_entity.type
_entity.pdbx_description
1 polymer ?
#
loop_
_entity_poly.entity_id
_entity_poly.type
_entity_poly.pdbx_seq_one_letter_code
_entity_poly.pdbx_strand_id
1 'polypeptide(L)'
;LTMSQSVNKPPPSGRPEAQAFTAIKFHVQQSNGNFLIQEADCLVTSLIRGLKEDLSRQLGPPDSQNWFYQGRLMSDNEKLRDYGINGEDEADIEVKPF
;
A
#
# COMPACT_ATOMS: atom_id res chain seq x y z
N LEU A 1 31.77 -46.70 11.61
CA LEU A 1 32.09 -45.72 10.55
C LEU A 1 30.78 -45.25 9.93
N THR A 2 30.24 -44.16 10.46
CA THR A 2 28.95 -43.59 10.07
C THR A 2 29.20 -42.70 8.86
N MET A 3 28.69 -43.07 7.68
CA MET A 3 28.64 -42.15 6.54
C MET A 3 27.20 -41.66 6.38
N SER A 4 26.87 -40.60 7.10
CA SER A 4 25.64 -39.84 6.90
C SER A 4 25.82 -38.99 5.64
N GLN A 5 25.30 -39.46 4.50
CA GLN A 5 25.13 -38.60 3.33
C GLN A 5 24.08 -37.54 3.65
N SER A 6 24.54 -36.31 3.82
CA SER A 6 23.67 -35.14 3.96
C SER A 6 23.02 -34.88 2.61
N VAL A 7 21.78 -35.35 2.45
CA VAL A 7 20.94 -34.98 1.31
C VAL A 7 20.65 -33.49 1.44
N ASN A 8 21.38 -32.67 0.70
CA ASN A 8 21.01 -31.27 0.47
C ASN A 8 19.68 -31.26 -0.28
N LYS A 9 18.58 -31.27 0.47
CA LYS A 9 17.27 -30.90 -0.08
C LYS A 9 17.41 -29.43 -0.51
N PRO A 10 17.09 -29.07 -1.77
CA PRO A 10 16.90 -27.66 -2.08
C PRO A 10 15.84 -27.09 -1.13
N PRO A 11 15.98 -25.84 -0.67
CA PRO A 11 14.98 -25.22 0.18
C PRO A 11 13.61 -25.34 -0.51
N PRO A 12 12.53 -25.62 0.24
CA PRO A 12 11.20 -25.73 -0.33
C PRO A 12 10.90 -24.47 -1.13
N SER A 13 10.63 -24.65 -2.43
CA SER A 13 10.20 -23.60 -3.35
C SER A 13 8.99 -22.89 -2.73
N GLY A 14 9.14 -21.61 -2.41
CA GLY A 14 8.07 -20.81 -1.82
C GLY A 14 8.45 -20.10 -0.51
N ARG A 15 9.57 -19.37 -0.49
CA ARG A 15 9.50 -18.11 0.27
C ARG A 15 8.37 -17.31 -0.38
N PRO A 16 7.38 -16.80 0.37
CA PRO A 16 6.56 -15.72 -0.16
C PRO A 16 7.56 -14.71 -0.73
N GLU A 17 7.45 -14.38 -2.02
CA GLU A 17 8.10 -13.19 -2.56
C GLU A 17 7.90 -12.12 -1.50
N ALA A 18 8.98 -11.61 -0.91
CA ALA A 18 8.87 -10.63 0.16
C ALA A 18 8.02 -9.50 -0.42
N GLN A 19 6.78 -9.39 0.06
CA GLN A 19 5.84 -8.49 -0.58
C GLN A 19 6.42 -7.09 -0.42
N ALA A 20 6.62 -6.38 -1.53
CA ALA A 20 7.21 -5.05 -1.46
C ALA A 20 6.26 -4.10 -0.71
N PHE A 21 6.81 -3.38 0.26
CA PHE A 21 6.12 -2.34 1.01
C PHE A 21 6.66 -0.99 0.56
N THR A 22 5.83 0.04 0.71
CA THR A 22 6.18 1.42 0.41
C THR A 22 5.63 2.29 1.53
N ALA A 23 6.43 3.24 2.01
CA ALA A 23 5.93 4.28 2.90
C ALA A 23 5.08 5.25 2.06
N ILE A 24 3.87 5.55 2.53
CA ILE A 24 2.97 6.50 1.88
C ILE A 24 2.61 7.61 2.84
N LYS A 25 2.73 8.85 2.37
CA LYS A 25 2.20 10.05 3.02
C LYS A 25 0.88 10.44 2.38
N PHE A 26 -0.21 10.26 3.12
CA PHE A 26 -1.54 10.69 2.74
C PHE A 26 -1.74 12.14 3.18
N HIS A 27 -1.85 13.05 2.21
CA HIS A 27 -2.17 14.47 2.40
C HIS A 27 -3.70 14.63 2.37
N VAL A 28 -4.31 14.58 3.55
CA VAL A 28 -5.75 14.51 3.73
C VAL A 28 -6.32 15.91 3.87
N GLN A 29 -7.13 16.31 2.92
CA GLN A 29 -7.99 17.49 3.04
C GLN A 29 -9.30 17.07 3.72
N GLN A 30 -9.59 17.65 4.87
CA GLN A 30 -10.83 17.42 5.60
C GLN A 30 -11.91 18.39 5.11
N SER A 31 -13.19 18.00 5.24
CA SER A 31 -14.34 18.82 4.81
C SER A 31 -14.45 20.17 5.54
N ASN A 32 -13.84 20.28 6.73
CA ASN A 32 -13.75 21.52 7.51
C ASN A 32 -12.65 22.48 7.01
N GLY A 33 -11.91 22.12 5.95
CA GLY A 33 -10.80 22.90 5.40
C GLY A 33 -9.45 22.66 6.07
N ASN A 34 -9.37 21.78 7.07
CA ASN A 34 -8.12 21.39 7.69
C ASN A 34 -7.36 20.37 6.85
N PHE A 35 -6.06 20.28 7.09
CA PHE A 35 -5.18 19.29 6.49
C PHE A 35 -4.56 18.40 7.55
N LEU A 36 -4.46 17.11 7.25
CA LEU A 36 -3.77 16.10 8.06
C LEU A 36 -2.80 15.34 7.15
N ILE A 37 -1.61 15.02 7.67
CA ILE A 37 -0.71 14.06 7.02
C ILE A 37 -0.80 12.75 7.80
N GLN A 38 -1.14 11.67 7.12
CA GLN A 38 -1.12 10.33 7.67
C GLN A 38 -0.06 9.50 6.96
N GLU A 39 0.85 8.91 7.71
CA GLU A 39 1.91 8.06 7.18
C GLU A 39 1.54 6.59 7.43
N ALA A 40 1.69 5.73 6.41
CA ALA A 40 1.47 4.30 6.58
C ALA A 40 2.35 3.47 5.62
N ASP A 41 2.84 2.34 6.12
CA ASP A 41 3.50 1.33 5.30
C ASP A 41 2.45 0.49 4.57
N CYS A 42 2.44 0.56 3.25
CA CYS A 42 1.45 -0.10 2.40
C CYS A 42 2.10 -1.15 1.53
N LEU A 43 1.44 -2.29 1.36
CA LEU A 43 1.82 -3.30 0.37
C LEU A 43 1.56 -2.76 -1.03
N VAL A 44 2.57 -2.78 -1.92
CA VAL A 44 2.42 -2.26 -3.30
C VAL A 44 1.37 -3.03 -4.11
N THR A 45 1.06 -4.26 -3.68
CA THR A 45 0.03 -5.13 -4.27
C THR A 45 -1.35 -4.92 -3.69
N SER A 46 -1.51 -4.10 -2.65
CA SER A 46 -2.82 -3.78 -2.06
C SER A 46 -3.70 -3.05 -3.06
N LEU A 47 -4.97 -3.45 -3.09
CA LEU A 47 -6.01 -2.71 -3.77
C LEU A 47 -6.26 -1.38 -3.05
N ILE A 48 -6.54 -0.33 -3.80
CA ILE A 48 -6.88 0.98 -3.23
C ILE A 48 -8.09 0.87 -2.29
N ARG A 49 -9.09 0.05 -2.63
CA ARG A 49 -10.23 -0.21 -1.74
C ARG A 49 -9.82 -0.70 -0.36
N GLY A 50 -8.92 -1.69 -0.30
CA GLY A 50 -8.47 -2.25 0.97
C GLY A 50 -7.76 -1.21 1.84
N LEU A 51 -6.91 -0.39 1.21
CA LEU A 51 -6.21 0.69 1.92
C LEU A 51 -7.19 1.76 2.45
N LYS A 52 -8.21 2.13 1.67
CA LYS A 52 -9.27 3.05 2.11
C LYS A 52 -10.05 2.50 3.30
N GLU A 53 -10.35 1.20 3.30
CA GLU A 53 -11.02 0.50 4.40
C GLU A 53 -10.14 0.52 5.67
N ASP A 54 -8.85 0.20 5.55
CA ASP A 54 -7.89 0.19 6.65
C ASP A 54 -7.70 1.59 7.26
N LEU A 55 -7.63 2.62 6.42
CA LEU A 55 -7.42 4.02 6.85
C LEU A 55 -8.72 4.76 7.17
N SER A 56 -9.88 4.11 7.07
CA SER A 56 -11.19 4.76 7.21
C SER A 56 -11.40 5.43 8.57
N ARG A 57 -10.73 4.94 9.62
CA ARG A 57 -10.78 5.55 10.96
C ARG A 57 -10.17 6.94 11.02
N GLN A 58 -9.18 7.22 10.17
CA GLN A 58 -8.44 8.49 10.13
C GLN A 58 -8.93 9.36 8.98
N LEU A 59 -9.25 8.76 7.83
CA LEU A 59 -9.59 9.45 6.58
C LEU A 59 -11.10 9.61 6.35
N GLY A 60 -11.94 8.96 7.17
CA GLY A 60 -13.38 8.90 6.99
C GLY A 60 -13.84 7.71 6.14
N PRO A 61 -15.14 7.61 5.79
CA PRO A 61 -15.67 6.47 5.05
C PRO A 61 -14.98 6.25 3.69
N PRO A 62 -14.68 5.01 3.27
CA PRO A 62 -13.98 4.71 2.00
C PRO A 62 -14.61 5.39 0.78
N ASP A 63 -15.94 5.37 0.70
CA ASP A 63 -16.71 5.95 -0.41
C ASP A 63 -16.65 7.49 -0.45
N SER A 64 -16.24 8.13 0.65
CA SER A 64 -16.06 9.59 0.74
C SER A 64 -14.62 10.02 0.46
N GLN A 65 -13.70 9.07 0.24
CA GLN A 65 -12.28 9.36 0.00
C GLN A 65 -11.96 9.37 -1.49
N ASN A 66 -11.57 10.53 -2.02
CA ASN A 66 -11.03 10.67 -3.38
C ASN A 66 -9.51 10.75 -3.33
N TRP A 67 -8.84 9.68 -3.74
CA TRP A 67 -7.37 9.59 -3.69
C TRP A 67 -6.78 10.00 -5.05
N PHE A 68 -5.77 10.87 -5.03
CA PHE A 68 -5.06 11.31 -6.21
C PHE A 68 -3.57 11.06 -6.04
N TYR A 69 -2.96 10.46 -7.06
CA TYR A 69 -1.51 10.31 -7.15
C TYR A 69 -1.04 10.98 -8.42
N GLN A 70 -0.12 11.95 -8.29
CA GLN A 70 0.39 12.76 -9.42
C GLN A 70 -0.75 13.40 -10.25
N GLY A 71 -1.83 13.83 -9.59
CA GLY A 71 -3.01 14.40 -10.23
C GLY A 71 -3.98 13.39 -10.89
N ARG A 72 -3.68 12.09 -10.84
CA ARG A 72 -4.58 11.03 -11.35
C ARG A 72 -5.46 10.47 -10.23
N LEU A 73 -6.78 10.49 -10.46
CA LEU A 73 -7.74 9.84 -9.55
C LEU A 73 -7.50 8.33 -9.53
N MET A 74 -7.43 7.77 -8.33
CA MET A 74 -7.17 6.36 -8.11
C MET A 74 -8.47 5.56 -7.99
N SER A 75 -8.51 4.38 -8.60
CA SER A 75 -9.66 3.48 -8.63
C SER A 75 -9.55 2.40 -7.58
N ASP A 76 -10.66 2.08 -6.92
CA ASP A 76 -10.77 1.06 -5.88
C ASP A 76 -10.30 -0.34 -6.29
N ASN A 77 -10.40 -0.65 -7.58
CA ASN A 77 -10.04 -1.95 -8.17
C ASN A 77 -8.60 -2.01 -8.70
N GLU A 78 -7.86 -0.89 -8.66
CA GLU A 78 -6.43 -0.82 -9.03
C GLU A 78 -5.56 -1.03 -7.78
N LYS A 79 -4.29 -1.39 -7.98
CA LYS A 79 -3.29 -1.53 -6.93
C LYS A 79 -2.34 -0.34 -6.94
N LEU A 80 -1.62 -0.11 -5.84
CA LEU A 80 -0.56 0.92 -5.79
C LEU A 80 0.46 0.77 -6.93
N ARG A 81 0.90 -0.47 -7.21
CA ARG A 81 1.84 -0.75 -8.31
C ARG A 81 1.34 -0.33 -9.69
N ASP A 82 0.03 -0.31 -9.92
CA ASP A 82 -0.55 0.04 -11.22
C ASP A 82 -0.36 1.54 -11.52
N TYR A 83 -0.04 2.34 -10.50
CA TYR A 83 0.35 3.75 -10.61
C TYR A 83 1.87 3.96 -10.60
N GLY A 84 2.66 2.87 -10.62
CA GLY A 84 4.12 2.93 -10.56
C GLY A 84 4.71 3.00 -9.15
N ILE A 85 3.90 2.84 -8.11
CA ILE A 85 4.38 2.80 -6.71
C ILE A 85 4.88 1.38 -6.41
N ASN A 86 6.20 1.18 -6.44
CA ASN A 86 6.83 -0.15 -6.37
C ASN A 86 7.64 -0.42 -5.09
N GLY A 87 7.63 0.51 -4.12
CA GLY A 87 8.38 0.36 -2.87
C GLY A 87 9.86 0.76 -2.94
N GLU A 88 10.27 1.40 -4.04
CA GLU A 88 11.62 1.96 -4.19
C GLU A 88 11.75 3.33 -3.51
N ASP A 89 10.66 4.10 -3.49
CA ASP A 89 10.60 5.46 -2.95
C ASP A 89 9.32 5.65 -2.11
N GLU A 90 9.31 6.70 -1.28
CA GLU A 90 8.11 7.18 -0.62
C GLU A 90 7.11 7.76 -1.64
N ALA A 91 5.82 7.54 -1.41
CA ALA A 91 4.76 8.10 -2.26
C ALA A 91 3.90 9.13 -1.52
N ASP A 92 3.61 10.24 -2.17
CA ASP A 92 2.65 11.25 -1.69
C ASP A 92 1.30 11.08 -2.38
N ILE A 93 0.24 10.84 -1.61
CA ILE A 93 -1.13 10.70 -2.11
C ILE A 93 -2.00 11.81 -1.53
N GLU A 94 -2.70 12.55 -2.39
CA GLU A 94 -3.68 13.54 -1.95
C GLU A 94 -5.03 12.84 -1.71
N VAL A 95 -5.63 13.06 -0.54
CA VAL A 95 -6.97 12.53 -0.22
C VAL A 95 -7.92 13.71 -0.04
N LYS A 96 -8.92 13.80 -0.91
CA LYS A 96 -9.92 14.86 -0.90
C LYS A 96 -11.29 14.31 -0.49
N PRO A 97 -12.11 15.07 0.26
CA PRO A 97 -13.46 14.66 0.56
C PRO A 97 -14.32 14.77 -0.71
N PHE A 98 -15.45 14.05 -0.76
CA PHE A 98 -16.48 14.27 -1.77
C PHE A 98 -17.20 15.62 -1.56
#